data_AF-A0A7Y9KQS4-F1
#
_entry.id   AF-A0A7Y9KQS4-F1
#
_cell.length_a   1.000
_cell.length_b   1.000
_cell.length_c   1.000
_cell.angle_alpha   90.00
_cell.angle_beta   90.00
_cell.angle_gamma   90.00
#
_symmetry.space_group_name_H-M   'P 1'
#
loop_
_entity.id
_entity.type
_entity.pdbx_description
1 polymer ?
#
loop_
_entity_poly.entity_id
_entity_poly.type
_entity_poly.pdbx_seq_one_letter_code
_entity_poly.pdbx_strand_id
1 'polypeptide(L)'
;MGSHLVWQMESLRMGTQGWESQESLMESTARELRGASSSALPPSVQGAATTFLTRWSGYADESAAIAQGFVGALKATANDYTTSDDAVDRQFSDLDGRLGPAR
;
A
#
# COMPACT_ATOMS: atom_id res chain seq x y z
N MET A 1 -21.88 16.26 6.60
CA MET A 1 -20.91 15.21 6.98
C MET A 1 -20.34 14.45 5.77
N GLY A 2 -21.07 14.26 4.66
CA GLY A 2 -20.56 13.48 3.51
C GLY A 2 -19.31 14.01 2.79
N SER A 3 -19.07 15.33 2.72
CA SER A 3 -17.91 15.85 1.98
C SER A 3 -16.56 15.51 2.65
N HIS A 4 -16.51 15.51 3.98
CA HIS A 4 -15.28 15.24 4.73
C HIS A 4 -14.84 13.77 4.60
N LEU A 5 -15.81 12.85 4.59
CA LEU A 5 -15.57 11.42 4.48
C LEU A 5 -15.10 11.02 3.07
N VAL A 6 -15.68 11.64 2.03
CA VAL A 6 -15.20 11.51 0.64
C VAL A 6 -13.76 12.00 0.48
N TRP A 7 -13.39 13.14 1.08
CA TRP A 7 -12.01 13.64 1.05
C TRP A 7 -11.02 12.71 1.77
N GLN A 8 -11.43 12.11 2.89
CA GLN A 8 -10.60 11.14 3.61
C GLN A 8 -10.41 9.84 2.83
N MET A 9 -11.47 9.32 2.21
CA MET A 9 -11.41 8.15 1.33
C MET A 9 -10.50 8.39 0.11
N GLU A 10 -10.59 9.56 -0.52
CA GLU A 10 -9.74 9.90 -1.65
C GLU A 10 -8.26 10.02 -1.23
N SER A 11 -7.99 10.58 -0.05
CA SER A 11 -6.63 10.66 0.51
C SER A 11 -6.07 9.26 0.82
N LEU A 12 -6.89 8.36 1.37
CA LEU A 12 -6.53 6.96 1.60
C LEU A 12 -6.27 6.23 0.28
N ARG A 13 -7.09 6.46 -0.74
CA ARG A 13 -6.93 5.87 -2.08
C ARG A 13 -5.60 6.31 -2.71
N MET A 14 -5.32 7.61 -2.70
CA MET A 14 -4.08 8.18 -3.23
C MET A 14 -2.85 7.67 -2.46
N GLY A 15 -2.93 7.63 -1.12
CA GLY A 15 -1.87 7.07 -0.29
C GLY A 15 -1.61 5.59 -0.58
N THR A 16 -2.67 4.80 -0.78
CA THR A 16 -2.56 3.38 -1.13
C THR A 16 -1.85 3.20 -2.48
N GLN A 17 -2.24 3.96 -3.50
CA GLN A 17 -1.60 3.91 -4.82
C GLN A 17 -0.12 4.29 -4.79
N GLY A 18 0.25 5.25 -3.94
CA GLY A 18 1.65 5.61 -3.73
C GLY A 18 2.46 4.44 -3.19
N TRP A 19 1.94 3.73 -2.19
CA TRP A 19 2.61 2.56 -1.62
C TRP A 19 2.63 1.36 -2.57
N GLU A 20 1.57 1.11 -3.34
CA GLU A 20 1.54 0.04 -4.36
C GLU A 20 2.59 0.28 -5.46
N SER A 21 2.75 1.54 -5.89
CA SER A 21 3.79 1.91 -6.84
C SER A 21 5.20 1.67 -6.27
N GLN A 22 5.41 2.04 -5.00
CA GLN A 22 6.69 1.84 -4.32
C GLN A 22 7.01 0.35 -4.12
N GLU A 23 6.03 -0.47 -3.74
CA GLU A 23 6.16 -1.93 -3.63
C GLU A 23 6.65 -2.51 -4.95
N SER A 24 5.95 -2.22 -6.05
CA SER A 24 6.28 -2.70 -7.40
C SER A 24 7.69 -2.27 -7.84
N LEU A 25 8.06 -1.02 -7.58
CA LEU A 25 9.38 -0.49 -7.93
C LEU A 25 10.50 -1.19 -7.15
N MET A 26 10.28 -1.44 -5.86
CA MET A 26 11.26 -2.14 -5.01
C MET A 26 11.37 -3.62 -5.38
N GLU A 27 10.26 -4.30 -5.71
CA GLU A 27 10.30 -5.68 -6.20
C GLU A 27 11.06 -5.81 -7.53
N SER A 28 10.84 -4.88 -8.47
CA SER A 28 11.58 -4.85 -9.74
C SER A 28 13.06 -4.62 -9.50
N THR A 29 13.39 -3.64 -8.65
CA THR A 29 14.78 -3.32 -8.29
C THR A 29 15.48 -4.53 -7.68
N ALA A 30 14.85 -5.21 -6.71
CA ALA A 30 15.43 -6.39 -6.08
C ALA A 30 15.69 -7.52 -7.10
N ARG A 31 14.74 -7.74 -8.02
CA ARG A 31 14.85 -8.74 -9.09
C ARG A 31 16.00 -8.42 -10.04
N GLU A 32 16.10 -7.18 -10.50
CA GLU A 32 17.15 -6.73 -11.41
C GLU A 32 18.53 -6.85 -10.77
N LEU A 33 18.67 -6.42 -9.52
CA LEU A 33 19.94 -6.50 -8.80
C LEU A 33 20.36 -7.94 -8.49
N ARG A 34 19.41 -8.85 -8.20
CA ARG A 34 19.69 -10.28 -8.06
C ARG A 34 20.13 -10.92 -9.39
N GLY A 35 19.61 -10.44 -10.51
CA GLY A 35 19.96 -10.91 -11.84
C GLY A 35 21.28 -10.34 -12.38
N ALA A 36 21.78 -9.25 -11.80
CA ALA A 36 23.02 -8.61 -12.22
C ALA A 36 24.25 -9.45 -11.84
N SER A 37 25.23 -9.53 -12.73
CA SER A 37 26.48 -10.24 -12.48
C SER A 37 27.65 -9.27 -12.30
N SER A 38 28.48 -9.53 -11.30
CA SER A 38 29.78 -8.86 -11.11
C SER A 38 30.90 -9.48 -11.95
N SER A 39 30.67 -10.61 -12.63
CA SER A 39 31.72 -11.42 -13.27
C SER A 39 32.45 -10.70 -14.42
N ALA A 40 31.81 -9.71 -15.05
CA ALA A 40 32.40 -8.92 -16.14
C ALA A 40 33.29 -7.77 -15.62
N LEU A 41 33.31 -7.51 -14.31
CA LEU A 41 34.11 -6.44 -13.72
C LEU A 41 35.55 -6.90 -13.44
N PRO A 42 36.53 -5.98 -13.34
CA PRO A 42 37.89 -6.32 -12.95
C PRO A 42 37.95 -7.06 -11.60
N PRO A 43 38.81 -8.08 -11.41
CA PRO A 43 38.85 -8.90 -10.19
C PRO A 43 38.97 -8.09 -8.89
N SER A 44 39.68 -6.96 -8.93
CA SER A 44 39.86 -6.06 -7.79
C SER A 44 38.56 -5.46 -7.25
N VAL A 45 37.50 -5.36 -8.06
CA VAL A 45 36.22 -4.74 -7.67
C VAL A 45 35.07 -5.73 -7.57
N GLN A 46 35.25 -6.98 -8.01
CA GLN A 46 34.19 -8.00 -8.02
C GLN A 46 33.59 -8.25 -6.62
N GLY A 47 34.43 -8.30 -5.58
CA GLY A 47 33.96 -8.49 -4.20
C GLY A 47 33.08 -7.34 -3.70
N ALA A 48 33.50 -6.10 -3.99
CA ALA A 48 32.72 -4.91 -3.63
C ALA A 48 31.41 -4.83 -4.43
N ALA A 49 31.43 -5.14 -5.73
CA ALA A 49 30.26 -5.18 -6.57
C ALA A 49 29.26 -6.26 -6.12
N THR A 50 29.74 -7.46 -5.80
CA THR A 50 28.89 -8.55 -5.27
C THR A 50 28.25 -8.14 -3.95
N THR A 51 29.02 -7.55 -3.05
CA THR A 51 28.50 -7.04 -1.76
C THR A 51 27.44 -5.96 -1.98
N PHE A 52 27.67 -5.03 -2.90
CA PHE A 52 26.71 -4.00 -3.26
C PHE A 52 25.40 -4.60 -3.77
N LEU A 53 25.47 -5.51 -4.75
CA LEU A 53 24.30 -6.14 -5.35
C LEU A 53 23.47 -6.90 -4.30
N THR A 54 24.13 -7.71 -3.47
CA THR A 54 23.46 -8.46 -2.39
C THR A 54 22.79 -7.54 -1.37
N ARG A 55 23.48 -6.48 -0.93
CA ARG A 55 22.94 -5.57 0.09
C ARG A 55 21.78 -4.76 -0.45
N TRP A 56 21.90 -4.22 -1.65
CA TRP A 56 20.84 -3.41 -2.25
C TRP A 56 19.64 -4.23 -2.69
N SER A 57 19.83 -5.46 -3.18
CA SER A 57 18.68 -6.33 -3.44
C SER A 57 17.93 -6.68 -2.16
N GLY A 58 18.65 -6.97 -1.07
CA GLY A 58 18.03 -7.24 0.24
C GLY A 58 17.28 -6.03 0.80
N TYR A 59 17.86 -4.84 0.71
CA TYR A 59 17.20 -3.61 1.12
C TYR A 59 15.93 -3.32 0.30
N ALA A 60 15.97 -3.58 -1.00
CA ALA A 60 14.80 -3.44 -1.87
C ALA A 60 13.71 -4.46 -1.50
N ASP A 61 14.06 -5.73 -1.24
CA ASP A 61 13.10 -6.75 -0.77
C ASP A 61 12.45 -6.33 0.57
N GLU A 62 13.23 -5.85 1.54
CA GLU A 62 12.72 -5.34 2.82
C GLU A 62 11.81 -4.12 2.64
N SER A 63 12.18 -3.20 1.74
CA SER A 63 11.39 -2.01 1.44
C SER A 63 10.05 -2.36 0.78
N ALA A 64 10.03 -3.36 -0.11
CA ALA A 64 8.81 -3.87 -0.72
C ALA A 64 7.87 -4.46 0.33
N ALA A 65 8.39 -5.27 1.25
CA ALA A 65 7.60 -5.85 2.34
C ALA A 65 6.98 -4.78 3.26
N ILE A 66 7.72 -3.70 3.55
CA ILE A 66 7.19 -2.55 4.31
C ILE A 66 6.06 -1.86 3.54
N ALA A 67 6.27 -1.58 2.25
CA ALA A 67 5.27 -0.95 1.40
C ALA A 67 3.98 -1.80 1.33
N GLN A 68 4.12 -3.11 1.15
CA GLN A 68 3.01 -4.06 1.18
C GLN A 68 2.25 -4.02 2.52
N GLY A 69 2.97 -3.93 3.65
CA GLY A 69 2.37 -3.76 4.96
C GLY A 69 1.52 -2.49 5.08
N PHE A 70 2.00 -1.36 4.54
CA PHE A 70 1.22 -0.12 4.50
C PHE A 70 -0.01 -0.24 3.60
N VAL A 71 0.11 -0.83 2.40
CA VAL A 71 -1.02 -1.09 1.50
C VAL A 71 -2.09 -1.93 2.22
N GLY A 72 -1.68 -2.98 2.92
CA GLY A 72 -2.58 -3.82 3.71
C GLY A 72 -3.31 -3.04 4.80
N ALA A 73 -2.59 -2.24 5.58
CA ALA A 73 -3.17 -1.41 6.64
C ALA A 73 -4.14 -0.34 6.11
N LEU A 74 -3.82 0.28 4.98
CA LEU A 74 -4.68 1.28 4.33
C LEU A 74 -5.96 0.66 3.77
N LYS A 75 -5.85 -0.50 3.11
CA LYS A 75 -7.01 -1.26 2.61
C LYS A 75 -7.92 -1.72 3.75
N ALA A 76 -7.35 -2.20 4.86
CA ALA A 76 -8.12 -2.55 6.05
C ALA A 76 -8.87 -1.34 6.61
N THR A 77 -8.18 -0.20 6.77
CA THR A 77 -8.79 1.05 7.23
C THR A 77 -9.94 1.50 6.31
N ALA A 78 -9.76 1.44 5.00
CA ALA A 78 -10.80 1.80 4.04
C ALA A 78 -12.05 0.90 4.16
N ASN A 79 -11.86 -0.41 4.36
CA ASN A 79 -12.96 -1.36 4.57
C ASN A 79 -13.70 -1.13 5.89
N ASP A 80 -12.99 -0.70 6.95
CA ASP A 80 -13.61 -0.38 8.23
C ASP A 80 -14.52 0.85 8.10
N TYR A 81 -14.09 1.87 7.34
CA TYR A 81 -14.92 3.04 7.05
C TYR A 81 -16.18 2.69 6.27
N THR A 82 -16.08 1.92 5.18
CA THR A 82 -17.27 1.52 4.40
C THR A 82 -18.25 0.69 5.23
N THR A 83 -17.74 -0.24 6.04
CA THR A 83 -18.56 -1.08 6.90
C THR A 83 -19.30 -0.26 7.96
N SER A 84 -18.62 0.74 8.55
CA SER A 84 -19.21 1.64 9.53
C SER A 84 -20.30 2.52 8.91
N ASP A 85 -20.05 3.10 7.73
CA ASP A 85 -21.03 3.94 7.04
C ASP A 85 -22.27 3.14 6.64
N ASP A 86 -22.10 1.94 6.07
CA ASP A 86 -23.23 1.05 5.72
C ASP A 86 -24.07 0.66 6.95
N ALA A 87 -23.45 0.52 8.12
CA ALA A 87 -24.15 0.21 9.36
C ALA A 87 -24.97 1.40 9.87
N VAL A 88 -24.43 2.61 9.76
CA VAL A 88 -25.12 3.85 10.14
C VAL A 88 -26.30 4.12 9.22
N ASP A 89 -26.12 3.97 7.90
CA ASP A 89 -27.21 4.17 6.92
C ASP A 89 -28.36 3.19 7.14
N ARG A 90 -28.06 1.92 7.43
CA ARG A 90 -29.06 0.91 7.80
C ARG A 90 -29.82 1.30 9.07
N GLN A 91 -29.13 1.77 10.10
CA GLN A 91 -29.76 2.20 11.35
C GLN A 91 -30.69 3.41 11.14
N PHE A 92 -30.29 4.39 10.32
CA PHE A 92 -31.14 5.52 9.98
C PHE A 92 -32.35 5.11 9.13
N SER A 93 -32.18 4.23 8.15
CA SER A 93 -33.29 3.71 7.35
C SER A 93 -34.31 2.95 8.21
N ASP A 94 -33.84 2.14 9.16
CA ASP A 94 -34.71 1.44 10.11
C ASP A 94 -35.46 2.40 11.04
N LEU A 95 -34.80 3.48 11.51
CA LEU A 95 -35.44 4.50 12.33
C LEU A 95 -36.50 5.29 11.54
N ASP A 96 -36.19 5.71 10.32
CA ASP A 96 -37.11 6.46 9.45
C ASP A 96 -38.33 5.61 9.07
N GLY A 97 -38.11 4.34 8.71
CA GLY A 97 -39.17 3.37 8.45
C GLY A 97 -40.07 3.11 9.67
N ARG A 98 -39.55 3.24 10.89
CA ARG A 98 -40.32 3.12 12.14
C ARG A 98 -41.09 4.38 12.52
N LEU A 99 -40.62 5.56 12.13
CA LEU A 99 -41.27 6.84 12.46
C LEU A 99 -42.41 7.19 11.49
N GLY A 100 -42.43 6.58 10.29
CA GLY A 100 -43.43 6.85 9.25
C GLY A 100 -43.26 8.22 8.60
N PRO A 101 -43.88 8.48 7.43
CA PRO A 101 -43.66 9.73 6.71
C PRO A 101 -44.07 10.94 7.56
N ALA A 102 -43.16 11.91 7.67
CA ALA A 102 -43.43 13.18 8.34
C ALA A 102 -44.66 13.84 7.69
N ARG A 103 -45.66 14.15 8.52
CA ARG A 103 -46.88 14.86 8.11
C ARG A 103 -46.66 16.35 8.09
#